data_AF-A0A5J4TS32-F1
#
_entry.id   AF-A0A5J4TS32-F1
#
_cell.length_a   1.000
_cell.length_b   1.000
_cell.length_c   1.000
_cell.angle_alpha   90.00
_cell.angle_beta   90.00
_cell.angle_gamma   90.00
#
_symmetry.space_group_name_H-M   'P 1'
#
loop_
_entity.id
_entity.type
_entity.pdbx_description
1 polymer ?
#
loop_
_entity_poly.entity_id
_entity_poly.type
_entity_poly.pdbx_seq_one_letter_code
_entity_poly.pdbx_strand_id
1 'polypeptide(L)'
;MTLDLLRISDGSEQHVMYVSNVEKLTGVLIFPYCHDYVTILSDTNKRANEYFNIHVEKCKSSTHEPSILLHDVPMPICPALLNHPTVEYLMAYGLMDQFKAQRGFITYDFETLSDQVMKNITDQTTLLSQLSKLSIASTEVYPSQDKSYELVKICYTLFDELSENYQEQLDRYELPSKSSFVHLWLAQTFELAEQIYQFMKYDDENLPFDKCVKVLGWNSSRFDIALLWDALDCELWTMGVPIGDLDNTKSITVTHKKSHMKLQFIDAENLFGPMTLKACVKDYGDKSEHKDVFPYEIINSKDWNEVLMKTDPFEYEDFKSQLKGGYSITNDEYDKYLIDFKRFTNRLEYLKYYNINDTEIMVKILMNLIDTFEQFNIDVLHYISIASRAYATKHYSTYFPSKFNLESDKQTYYSDFDINIDYSNPIPKAKPFELT
;
A
#
# COMPACT_ATOMS: atom_id res chain seq x y z
N MET A 1 10.25 -36.01 -29.10
CA MET A 1 9.93 -36.73 -27.86
C MET A 1 10.39 -35.82 -26.73
N THR A 2 9.45 -35.14 -26.08
CA THR A 2 9.72 -34.29 -24.92
C THR A 2 9.79 -35.20 -23.70
N LEU A 3 10.83 -35.07 -22.88
CA LEU A 3 11.03 -35.87 -21.66
C LEU A 3 10.86 -34.92 -20.47
N ASP A 4 9.94 -35.23 -19.57
CA ASP A 4 9.76 -34.47 -18.34
C ASP A 4 10.83 -34.91 -17.32
N LEU A 5 11.71 -33.98 -16.95
CA LEU A 5 12.85 -34.24 -16.08
C LEU A 5 12.77 -33.35 -14.84
N LEU A 6 12.83 -33.95 -13.66
CA LEU A 6 12.90 -33.24 -12.38
C LEU A 6 14.34 -33.26 -11.89
N ARG A 7 14.90 -32.08 -11.64
CA ARG A 7 16.24 -31.92 -11.06
C ARG A 7 16.11 -31.69 -9.56
N ILE A 8 16.72 -32.57 -8.78
CA ILE A 8 16.78 -32.48 -7.32
C ILE A 8 18.26 -32.32 -6.95
N SER A 9 18.55 -31.37 -6.07
CA SER A 9 19.91 -31.07 -5.62
C SER A 9 19.91 -31.00 -4.11
N ASP A 10 20.84 -31.71 -3.47
CA ASP A 10 21.06 -31.63 -2.01
C ASP A 10 22.13 -30.59 -1.62
N GLY A 11 22.72 -29.93 -2.63
CA GLY A 11 23.77 -28.93 -2.47
C GLY A 11 25.17 -29.46 -2.75
N SER A 12 25.36 -30.78 -2.80
CA SER A 12 26.62 -31.45 -3.17
C SER A 12 26.50 -32.25 -4.47
N GLU A 13 25.37 -32.90 -4.72
CA GLU A 13 25.11 -33.71 -5.90
C GLU A 13 23.80 -33.27 -6.58
N GLN A 14 23.72 -33.55 -7.89
CA GLN A 14 22.54 -33.26 -8.70
C GLN A 14 21.99 -34.55 -9.27
N HIS A 15 20.75 -34.87 -8.91
CA HIS A 15 20.02 -36.01 -9.43
C HIS A 15 19.00 -35.52 -10.46
N VAL A 16 18.94 -36.23 -11.58
CA VAL A 16 17.94 -35.99 -12.63
C VAL A 16 17.04 -37.21 -12.67
N MET A 17 15.78 -37.02 -12.29
CA MET A 17 14.75 -38.06 -12.34
C MET A 17 13.87 -37.87 -13.57
N TYR A 18 13.58 -38.96 -14.26
CA TYR A 18 12.56 -38.98 -15.31
C TYR A 18 11.17 -39.05 -14.67
N VAL A 19 10.32 -38.09 -15.00
CA VAL A 19 8.95 -38.03 -14.51
C VAL A 19 8.05 -38.72 -15.54
N SER A 20 7.56 -39.91 -15.17
CA SER A 20 6.68 -40.69 -16.04
C SER A 20 5.26 -40.15 -16.12
N ASN A 21 4.83 -39.34 -15.12
CA ASN A 21 3.53 -38.68 -15.09
C ASN A 21 3.59 -37.42 -14.20
N VAL A 22 3.66 -36.24 -14.84
CA VAL A 22 3.76 -34.93 -14.17
C VAL A 22 2.49 -34.59 -13.38
N GLU A 23 1.31 -34.95 -13.90
CA GLU A 23 0.03 -34.64 -13.29
C GLU A 23 -0.16 -35.37 -11.95
N LYS A 24 0.26 -36.63 -11.90
CA LYS A 24 0.22 -37.45 -10.68
C LYS A 24 1.26 -36.99 -9.65
N LEU A 25 2.41 -36.50 -10.10
CA LEU A 25 3.46 -35.96 -9.22
C LEU A 25 3.02 -34.64 -8.58
N THR A 26 2.38 -33.76 -9.36
CA THR A 26 1.98 -32.42 -8.92
C THR A 26 0.59 -32.37 -8.29
N GLY A 27 -0.24 -33.40 -8.50
CA GLY A 27 -1.65 -33.39 -8.10
C GLY A 27 -2.48 -32.39 -8.89
N VAL A 28 -2.03 -32.03 -10.11
CA VAL A 28 -2.62 -30.97 -10.93
C VAL A 28 -2.84 -31.51 -12.35
N LEU A 29 -4.06 -31.32 -12.88
CA LEU A 29 -4.38 -31.57 -14.28
C LEU A 29 -4.20 -30.28 -15.06
N ILE A 30 -3.34 -30.32 -16.06
CA ILE A 30 -3.12 -29.22 -17.00
C ILE A 30 -3.73 -29.65 -18.32
N PHE A 31 -4.61 -28.83 -18.89
CA PHE A 31 -5.26 -29.22 -20.13
C PHE A 31 -4.26 -29.27 -21.30
N PRO A 32 -4.13 -30.41 -22.01
CA PRO A 32 -3.01 -30.65 -22.94
C PRO A 32 -3.11 -29.95 -24.30
N TYR A 33 -4.24 -29.30 -24.63
CA TYR A 33 -4.40 -28.63 -25.94
C TYR A 33 -4.27 -27.11 -25.88
N CYS A 34 -4.78 -26.44 -24.83
CA CYS A 34 -4.61 -24.99 -24.67
C CYS A 34 -3.55 -24.60 -23.65
N HIS A 35 -3.17 -25.49 -22.73
CA HIS A 35 -2.26 -25.21 -21.61
C HIS A 35 -2.67 -24.03 -20.68
N ASP A 36 -3.82 -23.40 -20.92
CA ASP A 36 -4.32 -22.23 -20.19
C ASP A 36 -5.29 -22.56 -19.06
N TYR A 37 -5.70 -23.83 -18.92
CA TYR A 37 -6.63 -24.26 -17.89
C TYR A 37 -6.05 -25.36 -17.01
N VAL A 38 -6.04 -25.11 -15.70
CA VAL A 38 -5.40 -25.93 -14.68
C VAL A 38 -6.39 -26.20 -13.55
N THR A 39 -6.50 -27.46 -13.12
CA THR A 39 -7.30 -27.85 -11.95
C THR A 39 -6.53 -28.80 -11.03
N ILE A 40 -6.87 -28.82 -9.75
CA ILE A 40 -6.27 -29.76 -8.79
C ILE A 40 -6.99 -31.11 -8.92
N LEU A 41 -6.23 -32.20 -9.02
CA LEU A 41 -6.73 -33.57 -8.90
C LEU A 41 -7.27 -33.76 -7.49
N SER A 42 -8.60 -33.81 -7.38
CA SER A 42 -9.27 -34.05 -6.12
C SER A 42 -10.21 -35.26 -6.27
N ASP A 43 -9.97 -36.27 -5.43
CA ASP A 43 -10.83 -37.46 -5.33
C ASP A 43 -12.16 -37.14 -4.64
N THR A 44 -12.21 -36.03 -3.91
CA THR A 44 -13.37 -35.58 -3.13
C THR A 44 -14.23 -34.57 -3.89
N ASN A 45 -13.65 -33.75 -4.76
CA ASN A 45 -14.34 -32.66 -5.44
C ASN A 45 -14.71 -32.98 -6.90
N LYS A 46 -15.72 -33.85 -7.07
CA LYS A 46 -16.22 -34.29 -8.39
C LYS A 46 -16.60 -33.14 -9.34
N ARG A 47 -17.03 -31.98 -8.82
CA ARG A 47 -17.39 -30.80 -9.62
C ARG A 47 -16.20 -30.17 -10.35
N ALA A 48 -15.01 -30.18 -9.74
CA ALA A 48 -13.80 -29.64 -10.38
C ALA A 48 -13.44 -30.46 -11.64
N ASN A 49 -13.57 -31.79 -11.55
CA ASN A 49 -13.35 -32.69 -12.69
C ASN A 49 -14.43 -32.52 -13.78
N GLU A 50 -15.68 -32.26 -13.40
CA GLU A 50 -16.75 -31.94 -14.36
C GLU A 50 -16.49 -30.63 -15.12
N TYR A 51 -16.09 -29.57 -14.43
CA TYR A 51 -15.72 -28.30 -15.08
C TYR A 51 -14.51 -28.44 -16.00
N PHE A 52 -13.51 -29.22 -15.59
CA PHE A 52 -12.37 -29.55 -16.44
C PHE A 52 -12.80 -30.29 -17.70
N ASN A 53 -13.67 -31.30 -17.59
CA ASN A 53 -14.20 -32.04 -18.74
C ASN A 53 -15.06 -31.16 -19.67
N ILE A 54 -15.84 -30.23 -19.12
CA ILE A 54 -16.60 -29.25 -19.92
C ILE A 54 -15.65 -28.33 -20.68
N HIS A 55 -14.56 -27.87 -20.05
CA HIS A 55 -13.53 -27.07 -20.71
C HIS A 55 -12.84 -27.86 -21.83
N VAL A 56 -12.50 -29.13 -21.58
CA VAL A 56 -11.90 -30.05 -22.56
C VAL A 56 -12.76 -30.15 -23.82
N GLU A 57 -14.07 -30.38 -23.68
CA GLU A 57 -14.98 -30.54 -24.82
C GLU A 57 -15.18 -29.22 -25.59
N LYS A 58 -15.25 -28.08 -24.88
CA LYS A 58 -15.32 -26.77 -25.53
C LYS A 58 -14.05 -26.45 -26.31
N CYS A 59 -12.88 -26.73 -25.74
CA CYS A 59 -11.60 -26.38 -26.36
C CYS A 59 -11.29 -27.25 -27.59
N LYS A 60 -11.69 -28.53 -27.59
CA LYS A 60 -11.61 -29.39 -28.79
C LYS A 60 -12.43 -28.85 -29.99
N SER A 61 -13.51 -28.11 -29.72
CA SER A 61 -14.39 -27.56 -30.76
C SER A 61 -13.92 -26.22 -31.34
N SER A 62 -12.95 -25.56 -30.69
CA SER A 62 -12.37 -24.30 -31.15
C SER A 62 -11.05 -24.54 -31.88
N THR A 63 -10.93 -24.07 -33.12
CA THR A 63 -9.66 -24.00 -33.87
C THR A 63 -8.79 -22.86 -33.34
N HIS A 64 -8.44 -22.90 -32.06
CA HIS A 64 -7.42 -22.02 -31.51
C HIS A 64 -6.08 -22.74 -31.59
N GLU A 65 -5.13 -22.16 -32.32
CA GLU A 65 -3.71 -22.39 -32.08
C GLU A 65 -3.23 -21.34 -31.06
N PRO A 66 -3.21 -21.63 -29.75
CA PRO A 66 -2.52 -20.79 -28.80
C PRO A 66 -1.02 -21.05 -28.96
N SER A 67 -0.28 -20.05 -29.45
CA SER A 67 1.17 -20.05 -29.35
C SER A 67 1.54 -19.37 -28.03
N ILE A 68 1.94 -20.16 -27.03
CA ILE A 68 2.69 -19.65 -25.88
C ILE A 68 4.15 -19.59 -26.32
N LEU A 69 4.69 -18.38 -26.43
CA LEU A 69 6.12 -18.18 -26.63
C LEU A 69 6.82 -18.47 -25.29
N LEU A 70 7.21 -19.73 -25.07
CA LEU A 70 8.08 -20.08 -23.95
C LEU A 70 9.48 -19.56 -24.26
N HIS A 71 10.10 -18.85 -23.32
CA HIS A 71 11.51 -18.48 -23.42
C HIS A 71 12.38 -19.75 -23.47
N ASP A 72 13.42 -19.75 -24.31
CA ASP A 72 14.30 -20.90 -24.55
C ASP A 72 15.06 -21.41 -23.32
N VAL A 73 15.03 -20.65 -22.22
CA VAL A 73 15.66 -20.99 -20.94
C VAL A 73 14.60 -20.97 -19.85
N PRO A 74 14.51 -22.01 -18.99
CA PRO A 74 13.66 -21.98 -17.80
C PRO A 74 14.17 -20.88 -16.86
N MET A 75 13.56 -19.69 -16.94
CA MET A 75 13.74 -18.68 -15.92
C MET A 75 13.03 -19.17 -14.66
N PRO A 76 13.67 -19.20 -13.49
CA PRO A 76 12.92 -19.27 -12.24
C PRO A 76 12.11 -17.96 -12.14
N ILE A 77 10.88 -17.98 -12.65
CA ILE A 77 10.06 -16.77 -12.80
C ILE A 77 9.68 -16.30 -11.39
N CYS A 78 10.35 -15.25 -10.92
CA CYS A 78 9.87 -14.46 -9.80
C CYS A 78 9.43 -13.09 -10.31
N PRO A 79 8.16 -12.91 -10.67
CA PRO A 79 7.66 -11.60 -11.08
C PRO A 79 7.89 -10.54 -10.00
N ALA A 80 7.88 -10.92 -8.72
CA ALA A 80 8.06 -9.98 -7.61
C ALA A 80 9.48 -9.39 -7.51
N LEU A 81 10.52 -10.13 -7.93
CA LEU A 81 11.90 -9.64 -8.00
C LEU A 81 12.12 -8.84 -9.28
N LEU A 82 11.65 -9.38 -10.42
CA LEU A 82 11.78 -8.73 -11.73
C LEU A 82 10.95 -7.44 -11.85
N ASN A 83 9.90 -7.28 -11.05
CA ASN A 83 9.10 -6.05 -11.01
C ASN A 83 9.77 -4.91 -10.20
N HIS A 84 10.90 -5.18 -9.53
CA HIS A 84 11.67 -4.17 -8.80
C HIS A 84 13.05 -3.97 -9.46
N PRO A 85 13.20 -2.99 -10.37
CA PRO A 85 14.43 -2.83 -11.17
C PRO A 85 15.70 -2.73 -10.33
N THR A 86 15.66 -2.04 -9.18
CA THR A 86 16.80 -1.96 -8.25
C THR A 86 17.21 -3.33 -7.71
N VAL A 87 16.25 -4.13 -7.24
CA VAL A 87 16.57 -5.45 -6.66
C VAL A 87 17.00 -6.41 -7.76
N GLU A 88 16.35 -6.37 -8.93
CA GLU A 88 16.77 -7.14 -10.10
C GLU A 88 18.25 -6.83 -10.45
N TYR A 89 18.61 -5.56 -10.54
CA TYR A 89 19.98 -5.12 -10.81
C TYR A 89 20.94 -5.62 -9.73
N LEU A 90 20.67 -5.33 -8.46
CA LEU A 90 21.54 -5.72 -7.35
C LEU A 90 21.73 -7.24 -7.27
N MET A 91 20.67 -8.01 -7.54
CA MET A 91 20.74 -9.47 -7.56
C MET A 91 21.57 -9.99 -8.73
N ALA A 92 21.38 -9.44 -9.93
CA ALA A 92 22.09 -9.86 -11.14
C ALA A 92 23.61 -9.67 -11.04
N TYR A 93 24.05 -8.61 -10.35
CA TYR A 93 25.47 -8.28 -10.15
C TYR A 93 26.05 -8.80 -8.83
N GLY A 94 25.26 -9.49 -7.99
CA GLY A 94 25.71 -10.00 -6.70
C GLY A 94 26.02 -8.90 -5.67
N LEU A 95 25.35 -7.75 -5.77
CA LEU A 95 25.55 -6.54 -4.94
C LEU A 95 24.43 -6.36 -3.91
N MET A 96 23.76 -7.44 -3.50
CA MET A 96 22.63 -7.38 -2.56
C MET A 96 23.00 -6.84 -1.17
N ASP A 97 24.29 -6.79 -0.83
CA ASP A 97 24.82 -6.12 0.36
C ASP A 97 24.65 -4.59 0.32
N GLN A 98 24.45 -4.01 -0.87
CA GLN A 98 24.22 -2.58 -1.07
C GLN A 98 22.74 -2.20 -1.02
N PHE A 99 21.83 -3.17 -0.91
CA PHE A 99 20.39 -2.90 -0.90
C PHE A 99 20.02 -1.98 0.29
N LYS A 100 19.33 -0.89 -0.04
CA LYS A 100 18.64 -0.01 0.91
C LYS A 100 17.18 0.14 0.50
N ALA A 101 16.26 0.00 1.45
CA ALA A 101 14.85 0.23 1.20
C ALA A 101 14.56 1.73 1.02
N GLN A 102 13.49 2.07 0.29
CA GLN A 102 12.94 3.42 0.30
C GLN A 102 12.47 3.79 1.71
N ARG A 103 12.96 4.92 2.22
CA ARG A 103 12.62 5.45 3.55
C ARG A 103 12.03 6.86 3.49
N GLY A 104 12.15 7.53 2.35
CA GLY A 104 11.57 8.84 2.12
C GLY A 104 10.19 8.73 1.50
N PHE A 105 9.20 9.27 2.21
CA PHE A 105 7.80 9.27 1.82
C PHE A 105 7.10 10.48 2.43
N ILE A 106 5.84 10.68 2.02
CA ILE A 106 5.01 11.77 2.50
C ILE A 106 3.73 11.15 3.03
N THR A 107 3.27 11.54 4.21
CA THR A 107 1.93 11.21 4.71
C THR A 107 1.03 12.42 4.57
N TYR A 108 -0.27 12.22 4.34
CA TYR A 108 -1.21 13.34 4.20
C TYR A 108 -2.61 12.98 4.71
N ASP A 109 -3.37 14.00 5.06
CA ASP A 109 -4.73 13.85 5.58
C ASP A 109 -5.54 15.14 5.33
N PHE A 110 -6.82 14.99 4.99
CA PHE A 110 -7.74 16.11 4.79
C PHE A 110 -8.74 16.23 5.93
N GLU A 111 -9.06 17.47 6.30
CA GLU A 111 -10.30 17.76 7.01
C GLU A 111 -11.31 18.43 6.08
N THR A 112 -12.59 18.20 6.38
CA THR A 112 -13.70 18.67 5.53
C THR A 112 -14.76 19.42 6.29
N LEU A 113 -15.41 20.34 5.59
CA LEU A 113 -16.69 20.93 5.99
C LEU A 113 -17.82 19.98 5.61
N SER A 114 -18.85 19.90 6.46
CA SER A 114 -20.01 19.06 6.23
C SER A 114 -21.29 19.88 6.10
N ASP A 115 -21.76 20.06 4.86
CA ASP A 115 -23.07 20.66 4.59
C ASP A 115 -24.15 19.58 4.63
N GLN A 116 -24.97 19.54 5.68
CA GLN A 116 -26.10 18.61 5.75
C GLN A 116 -27.17 18.98 4.72
N VAL A 117 -27.45 18.06 3.79
CA VAL A 117 -28.39 18.27 2.69
C VAL A 117 -29.67 17.43 2.84
N MET A 118 -29.54 16.19 3.34
CA MET A 118 -30.66 15.25 3.53
C MET A 118 -31.60 15.15 2.31
N LYS A 119 -31.02 14.93 1.13
CA LYS A 119 -31.75 14.89 -0.15
C LYS A 119 -31.84 13.48 -0.70
N ASN A 120 -33.06 13.02 -0.96
CA ASN A 120 -33.27 11.78 -1.73
C ASN A 120 -32.87 12.04 -3.19
N ILE A 121 -31.82 11.33 -3.63
CA ILE A 121 -31.36 11.35 -5.02
C ILE A 121 -32.18 10.35 -5.84
N THR A 122 -32.47 9.19 -5.25
CA THR A 122 -33.35 8.15 -5.79
C THR A 122 -34.20 7.57 -4.66
N ASP A 123 -35.14 6.67 -4.98
CA ASP A 123 -35.92 5.94 -3.98
C ASP A 123 -35.05 5.04 -3.06
N GLN A 124 -33.80 4.78 -3.44
CA GLN A 124 -32.85 3.92 -2.71
C GLN A 124 -31.58 4.66 -2.24
N THR A 125 -31.43 5.94 -2.56
CA THR A 125 -30.20 6.71 -2.28
C THR A 125 -30.55 8.06 -1.70
N THR A 126 -30.10 8.29 -0.47
CA THR A 126 -30.21 9.58 0.22
C THR A 126 -28.82 10.19 0.38
N LEU A 127 -28.63 11.38 -0.16
CA LEU A 127 -27.46 12.23 0.10
C LEU A 127 -27.63 12.87 1.48
N LEU A 128 -26.84 12.41 2.46
CA LEU A 128 -26.90 12.92 3.83
C LEU A 128 -26.19 14.28 3.95
N SER A 129 -24.94 14.33 3.48
CA SER A 129 -24.09 15.51 3.56
C SER A 129 -23.28 15.69 2.28
N GLN A 130 -22.97 16.94 1.95
CA GLN A 130 -22.02 17.30 0.91
C GLN A 130 -20.75 17.84 1.58
N LEU A 131 -19.62 17.23 1.25
CA LEU A 131 -18.34 17.56 1.85
C LEU A 131 -17.55 18.51 0.96
N SER A 132 -16.85 19.45 1.59
CA SER A 132 -15.90 20.34 0.92
C SER A 132 -14.63 20.47 1.74
N LYS A 133 -13.53 20.84 1.09
CA LYS A 133 -12.20 20.85 1.70
C LYS A 133 -12.08 21.97 2.74
N LEU A 134 -11.65 21.63 3.96
CA LEU A 134 -11.37 22.58 5.02
C LEU A 134 -9.86 22.78 5.19
N SER A 135 -9.10 21.68 5.25
CA SER A 135 -7.65 21.71 5.37
C SER A 135 -7.02 20.48 4.75
N ILE A 136 -5.73 20.59 4.45
CA ILE A 136 -4.84 19.47 4.18
C ILE A 136 -3.60 19.63 5.05
N ALA A 137 -3.18 18.55 5.69
CA ALA A 137 -1.88 18.45 6.30
C ALA A 137 -1.05 17.37 5.61
N SER A 138 0.27 17.54 5.65
CA SER A 138 1.21 16.50 5.28
C SER A 138 2.45 16.51 6.18
N THR A 139 3.06 15.34 6.31
CA THR A 139 4.37 15.17 6.93
C THR A 139 5.32 14.52 5.93
N GLU A 140 6.34 15.26 5.51
CA GLU A 140 7.38 14.80 4.60
C GLU A 140 8.56 14.22 5.39
N VAL A 141 8.98 13.01 5.02
CA VAL A 141 10.01 12.26 5.74
C VAL A 141 11.32 12.27 4.95
N TYR A 142 12.34 12.89 5.52
CA TYR A 142 13.68 13.02 4.96
C TYR A 142 14.61 11.98 5.61
N PRO A 143 14.96 10.90 4.90
CA PRO A 143 15.81 9.86 5.48
C PRO A 143 17.28 10.29 5.50
N SER A 144 18.00 9.86 6.53
CA SER A 144 19.45 10.00 6.68
C SER A 144 20.17 8.66 6.48
N GLN A 145 21.49 8.70 6.26
CA GLN A 145 22.30 7.50 5.99
C GLN A 145 22.35 6.52 7.18
N ASP A 146 22.20 7.00 8.39
CA ASP A 146 22.21 6.23 9.65
C ASP A 146 20.82 5.69 10.04
N LYS A 147 19.85 5.75 9.11
CA LYS A 147 18.43 5.40 9.29
C LYS A 147 17.64 6.36 10.19
N SER A 148 18.23 7.46 10.68
CA SER A 148 17.43 8.55 11.26
C SER A 148 16.63 9.26 10.17
N TYR A 149 15.71 10.12 10.57
CA TYR A 149 14.94 10.93 9.64
C TYR A 149 14.57 12.28 10.25
N GLU A 150 14.42 13.26 9.38
CA GLU A 150 13.85 14.57 9.72
C GLU A 150 12.44 14.68 9.15
N LEU A 151 11.59 15.44 9.85
CA LEU A 151 10.21 15.67 9.46
C LEU A 151 10.01 17.13 9.10
N VAL A 152 9.45 17.36 7.91
CA VAL A 152 8.83 18.64 7.55
C VAL A 152 7.33 18.44 7.64
N LYS A 153 6.62 19.44 8.16
CA LYS A 153 5.18 19.39 8.41
C LYS A 153 4.54 20.58 7.73
N ILE A 154 3.56 20.33 6.88
CA ILE A 154 2.85 21.35 6.13
C ILE A 154 1.37 21.25 6.50
N CYS A 155 0.72 22.40 6.67
CA CYS A 155 -0.72 22.45 6.84
C CYS A 155 -1.26 23.70 6.14
N TYR A 156 -2.20 23.46 5.22
CA TYR A 156 -2.97 24.47 4.52
C TYR A 156 -4.44 24.35 4.90
N THR A 157 -5.10 25.50 5.02
CA THR A 157 -6.50 25.64 5.40
C THR A 157 -7.19 26.64 4.48
N LEU A 158 -8.53 26.69 4.52
CA LEU A 158 -9.29 27.75 3.83
C LEU A 158 -8.88 29.18 4.24
N PHE A 159 -8.32 29.38 5.45
CA PHE A 159 -7.81 30.70 5.85
C PHE A 159 -6.60 31.14 5.03
N ASP A 160 -5.79 30.19 4.53
CA ASP A 160 -4.58 30.51 3.78
C ASP A 160 -4.92 31.09 2.39
N GLU A 161 -6.05 30.68 1.80
CA GLU A 161 -6.58 31.28 0.56
C GLU A 161 -7.03 32.75 0.75
N LEU A 162 -7.33 33.15 1.99
CA LEU A 162 -7.71 34.52 2.34
C LEU A 162 -6.52 35.43 2.63
N SER A 163 -5.30 34.88 2.67
CA SER A 163 -4.08 35.64 2.98
C SER A 163 -3.72 36.63 1.87
N GLU A 164 -3.25 37.82 2.24
CA GLU A 164 -2.79 38.83 1.28
C GLU A 164 -1.64 38.35 0.39
N ASN A 165 -0.82 37.42 0.89
CA ASN A 165 0.31 36.85 0.15
C ASN A 165 -0.06 35.60 -0.67
N TYR A 166 -1.32 35.17 -0.71
CA TYR A 166 -1.71 33.93 -1.37
C TYR A 166 -1.41 33.95 -2.87
N GLN A 167 -1.70 35.07 -3.55
CA GLN A 167 -1.38 35.21 -4.97
C GLN A 167 0.13 35.14 -5.25
N GLU A 168 0.97 35.72 -4.38
CA GLU A 168 2.43 35.63 -4.50
C GLU A 168 2.92 34.19 -4.37
N GLN A 169 2.28 33.39 -3.49
CA GLN A 169 2.58 31.97 -3.36
C GLN A 169 2.19 31.20 -4.62
N LEU A 170 1.03 31.47 -5.22
CA LEU A 170 0.63 30.84 -6.48
C LEU A 170 1.60 31.19 -7.62
N ASP A 171 1.96 32.48 -7.74
CA ASP A 171 2.86 32.97 -8.77
C ASP A 171 4.25 32.31 -8.68
N ARG A 172 4.75 32.08 -7.45
CA ARG A 172 6.02 31.38 -7.21
C ARG A 172 6.06 29.98 -7.81
N TYR A 173 4.94 29.27 -7.78
CA TYR A 173 4.80 27.92 -8.31
C TYR A 173 4.20 27.89 -9.72
N GLU A 174 4.08 29.03 -10.39
CA GLU A 174 3.50 29.16 -11.73
C GLU A 174 2.05 28.62 -11.79
N LEU A 175 1.31 28.69 -10.67
CA LEU A 175 -0.07 28.21 -10.56
C LEU A 175 -1.07 29.26 -11.08
N PRO A 176 -2.19 28.83 -11.71
CA PRO A 176 -3.29 29.73 -12.06
C PRO A 176 -3.84 30.50 -10.86
N SER A 177 -4.26 31.76 -11.05
CA SER A 177 -4.80 32.61 -9.97
C SER A 177 -6.08 32.09 -9.29
N LYS A 178 -6.75 31.10 -9.88
CA LYS A 178 -7.93 30.43 -9.30
C LYS A 178 -7.60 29.13 -8.56
N SER A 179 -6.32 28.80 -8.42
CA SER A 179 -5.87 27.58 -7.77
C SER A 179 -6.19 27.59 -6.27
N SER A 180 -6.79 26.50 -5.79
CA SER A 180 -7.05 26.26 -4.37
C SER A 180 -5.79 25.94 -3.59
N PHE A 181 -5.85 25.98 -2.27
CA PHE A 181 -4.71 25.67 -1.40
C PHE A 181 -4.17 24.25 -1.64
N VAL A 182 -5.00 23.35 -2.17
CA VAL A 182 -4.60 21.98 -2.54
C VAL A 182 -3.65 21.97 -3.74
N HIS A 183 -3.83 22.88 -4.70
CA HIS A 183 -2.88 23.03 -5.82
C HIS A 183 -1.53 23.53 -5.31
N LEU A 184 -1.55 24.52 -4.40
CA LEU A 184 -0.35 25.07 -3.79
C LEU A 184 0.38 24.00 -2.97
N TRP A 185 -0.35 23.25 -2.15
CA TRP A 185 0.17 22.09 -1.45
C TRP A 185 0.81 21.10 -2.42
N LEU A 186 0.12 20.69 -3.48
CA LEU A 186 0.64 19.71 -4.44
C LEU A 186 1.92 20.18 -5.15
N ALA A 187 2.00 21.47 -5.49
CA ALA A 187 3.21 22.06 -6.06
C ALA A 187 4.40 22.02 -5.09
N GLN A 188 4.18 22.35 -3.81
CA GLN A 188 5.20 22.23 -2.77
C GLN A 188 5.61 20.77 -2.53
N THR A 189 4.65 19.85 -2.51
CA THR A 189 4.89 18.41 -2.36
C THR A 189 5.80 17.89 -3.47
N PHE A 190 5.68 18.37 -4.71
CA PHE A 190 6.61 18.02 -5.79
C PHE A 190 8.04 18.54 -5.54
N GLU A 191 8.19 19.79 -5.08
CA GLU A 191 9.49 20.37 -4.75
C GLU A 191 10.19 19.58 -3.63
N LEU A 192 9.46 19.25 -2.57
CA LEU A 192 9.98 18.46 -1.45
C LEU A 192 10.29 17.01 -1.86
N ALA A 193 9.45 16.41 -2.70
CA ALA A 193 9.71 15.08 -3.25
C ALA A 193 11.01 15.01 -4.06
N GLU A 194 11.38 16.08 -4.77
CA GLU A 194 12.69 16.16 -5.42
C GLU A 194 13.84 16.13 -4.44
N GLN A 195 13.73 16.84 -3.32
CA GLN A 195 14.73 16.84 -2.26
C GLN A 195 14.82 15.45 -1.62
N ILE A 196 13.70 14.85 -1.22
CA ILE A 196 13.62 13.49 -0.67
C ILE A 196 14.28 12.48 -1.61
N TYR A 197 14.01 12.56 -2.92
CA TYR A 197 14.62 11.69 -3.91
C TYR A 197 16.16 11.82 -3.94
N GLN A 198 16.71 13.03 -3.81
CA GLN A 198 18.16 13.21 -3.76
C GLN A 198 18.81 12.53 -2.56
N PHE A 199 18.12 12.47 -1.41
CA PHE A 199 18.61 11.73 -0.24
C PHE A 199 18.51 10.21 -0.42
N MET A 200 17.52 9.72 -1.17
CA MET A 200 17.28 8.29 -1.34
C MET A 200 18.09 7.62 -2.45
N LYS A 201 18.40 8.34 -3.55
CA LYS A 201 19.04 7.74 -4.73
C LYS A 201 20.37 7.05 -4.39
N TYR A 202 20.75 6.08 -5.21
CA TYR A 202 22.04 5.42 -5.10
C TYR A 202 23.15 6.30 -5.70
N ASP A 203 24.38 6.16 -5.19
CA ASP A 203 25.54 6.90 -5.70
C ASP A 203 25.93 6.45 -7.12
N ASP A 204 25.71 5.17 -7.43
CA ASP A 204 25.89 4.63 -8.79
C ASP A 204 24.71 5.06 -9.67
N GLU A 205 24.99 5.93 -10.64
CA GLU A 205 23.99 6.42 -11.60
C GLU A 205 23.46 5.33 -12.54
N ASN A 206 24.16 4.19 -12.68
CA ASN A 206 23.70 3.07 -13.49
C ASN A 206 22.65 2.22 -12.75
N LEU A 207 22.54 2.35 -11.43
CA LEU A 207 21.61 1.59 -10.63
C LEU A 207 20.20 2.18 -10.79
N PRO A 208 19.24 1.42 -11.34
CA PRO A 208 17.91 1.93 -11.61
C PRO A 208 17.17 2.21 -10.30
N PHE A 209 16.80 3.47 -10.08
CA PHE A 209 16.03 3.91 -8.92
C PHE A 209 14.90 4.84 -9.36
N ASP A 210 13.65 4.42 -9.17
CA ASP A 210 12.48 5.13 -9.70
C ASP A 210 12.37 6.53 -9.09
N LYS A 211 12.17 7.53 -9.95
CA LYS A 211 11.99 8.94 -9.56
C LYS A 211 10.56 9.17 -9.10
N CYS A 212 10.21 8.52 -7.99
CA CYS A 212 8.86 8.42 -7.48
C CYS A 212 8.86 8.43 -5.95
N VAL A 213 8.12 9.35 -5.34
CA VAL A 213 7.90 9.41 -3.89
C VAL A 213 6.47 8.97 -3.59
N LYS A 214 6.31 8.13 -2.56
CA LYS A 214 4.99 7.67 -2.13
C LYS A 214 4.31 8.71 -1.24
N VAL A 215 3.05 8.98 -1.53
CA VAL A 215 2.18 9.90 -0.78
C VAL A 215 1.05 9.08 -0.17
N LEU A 216 1.05 8.97 1.15
CA LEU A 216 0.30 7.96 1.90
C LEU A 216 -0.76 8.61 2.77
N GLY A 217 -2.03 8.37 2.47
CA GLY A 217 -3.15 8.78 3.33
C GLY A 217 -3.82 7.55 3.94
N TRP A 218 -4.48 7.70 5.08
CA TRP A 218 -5.13 6.57 5.76
C TRP A 218 -6.58 6.40 5.34
N ASN A 219 -6.95 5.25 4.75
CA ASN A 219 -8.28 5.04 4.16
C ASN A 219 -8.60 6.13 3.10
N SER A 220 -7.55 6.56 2.39
CA SER A 220 -7.58 7.66 1.42
C SER A 220 -8.15 7.25 0.06
N SER A 221 -8.15 5.94 -0.25
CA SER A 221 -8.56 5.40 -1.56
C SER A 221 -9.99 5.78 -1.96
N ARG A 222 -10.84 6.01 -0.96
CA ARG A 222 -12.26 6.36 -1.13
C ARG A 222 -12.54 7.85 -0.95
N PHE A 223 -11.77 8.50 -0.09
CA PHE A 223 -12.12 9.80 0.47
C PHE A 223 -11.16 10.88 0.00
N ASP A 224 -9.91 10.86 0.49
CA ASP A 224 -8.96 11.94 0.23
C ASP A 224 -8.59 12.07 -1.24
N ILE A 225 -8.48 10.94 -1.95
CA ILE A 225 -8.22 10.96 -3.40
C ILE A 225 -9.34 11.70 -4.14
N ALA A 226 -10.59 11.58 -3.67
CA ALA A 226 -11.70 12.30 -4.29
C ALA A 226 -11.57 13.82 -4.13
N LEU A 227 -10.97 14.29 -3.04
CA LEU A 227 -10.72 15.70 -2.76
C LEU A 227 -9.57 16.29 -3.58
N LEU A 228 -8.72 15.44 -4.16
CA LEU A 228 -7.58 15.83 -5.01
C LEU A 228 -7.97 16.04 -6.48
N TRP A 229 -9.08 15.49 -6.97
CA TRP A 229 -9.37 15.43 -8.41
C TRP A 229 -9.29 16.77 -9.14
N ASP A 230 -9.79 17.85 -8.54
CA ASP A 230 -9.71 19.19 -9.12
C ASP A 230 -8.27 19.72 -9.19
N ALA A 231 -7.45 19.44 -8.18
CA ALA A 231 -6.04 19.80 -8.17
C ALA A 231 -5.20 18.94 -9.12
N LEU A 232 -5.61 17.69 -9.38
CA LEU A 232 -4.95 16.82 -10.35
C LEU A 232 -5.14 17.31 -11.80
N ASP A 233 -6.22 18.05 -12.08
CA ASP A 233 -6.46 18.71 -13.37
C ASP A 233 -5.70 20.05 -13.46
N CYS A 234 -4.38 19.97 -13.60
CA CYS A 234 -3.51 21.14 -13.71
C CYS A 234 -2.53 20.99 -14.87
N GLU A 235 -2.19 22.10 -15.54
CA GLU A 235 -1.25 22.09 -16.65
C GLU A 235 0.19 21.74 -16.25
N LEU A 236 0.55 21.83 -14.96
CA LEU A 236 1.91 21.57 -14.46
C LEU A 236 2.24 20.08 -14.34
N TRP A 237 1.23 19.21 -14.23
CA TRP A 237 1.41 17.76 -14.07
C TRP A 237 0.50 16.96 -15.00
N THR A 238 0.80 15.67 -15.13
CA THR A 238 -0.04 14.70 -15.79
C THR A 238 -0.43 13.60 -14.82
N MET A 239 -1.71 13.28 -14.80
CA MET A 239 -2.22 12.15 -14.04
C MET A 239 -2.11 10.88 -14.89
N GLY A 240 -1.51 9.84 -14.32
CA GLY A 240 -1.50 8.49 -14.88
C GLY A 240 -2.85 7.80 -14.72
N VAL A 241 -3.01 6.64 -15.34
CA VAL A 241 -4.24 5.84 -15.18
C VAL A 241 -4.35 5.38 -13.73
N PRO A 242 -5.44 5.69 -13.01
CA PRO A 242 -5.66 5.20 -11.65
C PRO A 242 -5.70 3.67 -11.64
N ILE A 243 -5.10 3.07 -10.60
CA ILE A 243 -5.16 1.63 -10.36
C ILE A 243 -6.30 1.37 -9.39
N GLY A 244 -7.26 0.55 -9.78
CA GLY A 244 -8.45 0.23 -8.97
C GLY A 244 -9.73 0.51 -9.73
N ASP A 245 -10.83 0.59 -9.00
CA ASP A 245 -12.10 1.09 -9.53
C ASP A 245 -12.32 2.54 -9.06
N LEU A 246 -13.33 3.21 -9.62
CA LEU A 246 -13.62 4.61 -9.33
C LEU A 246 -13.97 4.83 -7.85
N ASP A 247 -14.51 3.81 -7.19
CA ASP A 247 -14.98 3.86 -5.80
C ASP A 247 -13.88 3.47 -4.79
N ASN A 248 -12.82 2.79 -5.25
CA ASN A 248 -11.69 2.30 -4.46
C ASN A 248 -10.41 2.44 -5.29
N THR A 249 -9.93 3.67 -5.42
CA THR A 249 -8.69 3.92 -6.15
C THR A 249 -7.51 3.51 -5.28
N LYS A 250 -6.88 2.38 -5.62
CA LYS A 250 -5.75 1.81 -4.86
C LYS A 250 -4.49 2.65 -5.00
N SER A 251 -4.29 3.26 -6.17
CA SER A 251 -3.18 4.17 -6.39
C SER A 251 -3.41 5.12 -7.56
N ILE A 252 -2.92 6.35 -7.45
CA ILE A 252 -2.81 7.31 -8.56
C ILE A 252 -1.36 7.77 -8.64
N THR A 253 -0.79 7.77 -9.84
CA THR A 253 0.54 8.36 -10.07
C THR A 253 0.37 9.69 -10.80
N VAL A 254 0.98 10.74 -10.27
CA VAL A 254 0.96 12.09 -10.83
C VAL A 254 2.39 12.48 -11.16
N THR A 255 2.64 12.91 -12.40
CA THR A 255 3.98 13.22 -12.89
C THR A 255 4.09 14.71 -13.16
N HIS A 256 5.02 15.39 -12.51
CA HIS A 256 5.33 16.78 -12.81
C HIS A 256 5.97 16.88 -14.21
N LYS A 257 5.41 17.72 -15.09
CA LYS A 257 5.80 17.73 -16.51
C LYS A 257 7.23 18.21 -16.72
N LYS A 258 7.69 19.19 -15.93
CA LYS A 258 9.01 19.83 -16.10
C LYS A 258 10.15 18.97 -15.53
N SER A 259 9.98 18.45 -14.32
CA SER A 259 11.04 17.71 -13.64
C SER A 259 10.94 16.19 -13.78
N HIS A 260 9.83 15.68 -14.30
CA HIS A 260 9.50 14.27 -14.39
C HIS A 260 9.47 13.54 -13.04
N MET A 261 9.43 14.29 -11.91
CA MET A 261 9.20 13.71 -10.60
C MET A 261 7.78 13.13 -10.54
N LYS A 262 7.65 11.95 -9.94
CA LYS A 262 6.36 11.29 -9.72
C LYS A 262 5.98 11.32 -8.25
N LEU A 263 4.72 11.62 -7.99
CA LEU A 263 4.08 11.36 -6.71
C LEU A 263 3.12 10.19 -6.93
N GLN A 264 3.26 9.14 -6.14
CA GLN A 264 2.32 8.03 -6.16
C GLN A 264 1.49 8.04 -4.89
N PHE A 265 0.23 8.43 -5.04
CA PHE A 265 -0.78 8.37 -4.00
C PHE A 265 -1.17 6.93 -3.77
N ILE A 266 -1.11 6.47 -2.52
CA ILE A 266 -1.44 5.12 -2.09
C ILE A 266 -2.19 5.22 -0.76
N ASP A 267 -3.17 4.35 -0.58
CA ASP A 267 -3.82 4.19 0.72
C ASP A 267 -2.96 3.35 1.66
N ALA A 268 -2.53 3.96 2.77
CA ALA A 268 -1.70 3.33 3.78
C ALA A 268 -2.39 2.14 4.44
N GLU A 269 -3.74 2.14 4.54
CA GLU A 269 -4.49 1.02 5.11
C GLU A 269 -4.23 -0.28 4.35
N ASN A 270 -4.00 -0.21 3.03
CA ASN A 270 -3.68 -1.39 2.23
C ASN A 270 -2.40 -2.09 2.67
N LEU A 271 -1.46 -1.41 3.34
CA LEU A 271 -0.21 -1.98 3.84
C LEU A 271 -0.36 -2.76 5.15
N PHE A 272 -1.41 -2.45 5.93
CA PHE A 272 -1.68 -3.06 7.25
C PHE A 272 -2.90 -3.99 7.23
N GLY A 273 -3.78 -3.83 6.25
CA GLY A 273 -5.10 -4.46 6.21
C GLY A 273 -6.18 -3.57 6.83
N PRO A 274 -7.48 -3.95 6.69
CA PRO A 274 -8.59 -3.10 7.10
C PRO A 274 -8.58 -2.82 8.61
N MET A 275 -8.20 -1.61 9.02
CA MET A 275 -8.17 -1.17 10.42
C MET A 275 -8.12 0.37 10.52
N THR A 276 -8.62 0.90 11.63
CA THR A 276 -8.51 2.34 11.91
C THR A 276 -7.07 2.74 12.21
N LEU A 277 -6.66 3.97 11.87
CA LEU A 277 -5.36 4.52 12.24
C LEU A 277 -5.10 4.40 13.74
N LYS A 278 -6.12 4.69 14.58
CA LYS A 278 -6.03 4.57 16.04
C LYS A 278 -5.67 3.14 16.50
N ALA A 279 -6.27 2.12 15.89
CA ALA A 279 -5.94 0.72 16.18
C ALA A 279 -4.52 0.39 15.71
N CYS A 280 -4.13 0.86 14.52
CA CYS A 280 -2.79 0.65 13.99
C CYS A 280 -1.70 1.29 14.86
N VAL A 281 -1.88 2.54 15.32
CA VAL A 281 -0.98 3.23 16.27
C VAL A 281 -0.83 2.41 17.55
N LYS A 282 -1.92 1.84 18.06
CA LYS A 282 -1.89 1.03 19.28
C LYS A 282 -1.09 -0.28 19.09
N ASP A 283 -1.23 -0.91 17.94
CA ASP A 283 -0.66 -2.23 17.68
C ASP A 283 0.79 -2.17 17.15
N TYR A 284 1.15 -1.11 16.42
CA TYR A 284 2.44 -0.97 15.72
C TYR A 284 3.22 0.31 16.06
N GLY A 285 2.58 1.28 16.71
CA GLY A 285 3.20 2.54 17.14
C GLY A 285 3.76 2.49 18.57
N ASP A 286 4.25 3.64 19.04
CA ASP A 286 4.75 3.76 20.41
C ASP A 286 3.60 3.98 21.41
N LYS A 287 3.75 3.47 22.63
CA LYS A 287 2.73 3.59 23.69
C LYS A 287 2.42 5.03 24.10
N SER A 288 3.27 5.99 23.76
CA SER A 288 3.06 7.42 24.03
C SER A 288 2.23 8.12 22.95
N GLU A 289 2.15 7.55 21.75
CA GLU A 289 1.43 8.13 20.62
C GLU A 289 -0.06 7.81 20.73
N HIS A 290 -0.87 8.77 20.30
CA HIS A 290 -2.32 8.63 20.29
C HIS A 290 -2.89 9.50 19.18
N LYS A 291 -3.96 9.00 18.58
CA LYS A 291 -4.82 9.79 17.71
C LYS A 291 -5.67 10.73 18.57
N ASP A 292 -5.66 12.02 18.25
CA ASP A 292 -6.52 13.03 18.89
C ASP A 292 -7.96 12.94 18.35
N VAL A 293 -8.81 13.88 18.76
CA VAL A 293 -10.23 13.91 18.36
C VAL A 293 -10.61 15.27 17.76
N PHE A 294 -11.42 15.25 16.71
CA PHE A 294 -11.95 16.46 16.07
C PHE A 294 -13.44 16.28 15.71
N PRO A 295 -14.30 17.31 15.89
CA PRO A 295 -15.71 17.22 15.55
C PRO A 295 -15.96 17.53 14.07
N TYR A 296 -16.28 16.51 13.28
CA TYR A 296 -16.42 16.61 11.82
C TYR A 296 -17.75 17.20 11.34
N GLU A 297 -18.82 17.09 12.12
CA GLU A 297 -20.18 17.41 11.65
C GLU A 297 -20.66 18.83 12.05
N ILE A 298 -19.92 19.52 12.93
CA ILE A 298 -20.34 20.82 13.48
C ILE A 298 -19.96 22.01 12.59
N ILE A 299 -18.98 21.82 11.70
CA ILE A 299 -18.43 22.87 10.85
C ILE A 299 -18.97 22.72 9.42
N ASN A 300 -19.61 23.76 8.88
CA ASN A 300 -20.17 23.74 7.54
C ASN A 300 -19.70 24.95 6.69
N SER A 301 -20.10 24.98 5.42
CA SER A 301 -19.68 26.02 4.46
C SER A 301 -20.04 27.45 4.87
N LYS A 302 -21.01 27.63 5.77
CA LYS A 302 -21.54 28.95 6.14
C LYS A 302 -20.92 29.52 7.41
N ASP A 303 -20.50 28.66 8.33
CA ASP A 303 -20.07 29.07 9.68
C ASP A 303 -18.62 28.71 10.03
N TRP A 304 -17.89 28.04 9.13
CA TRP A 304 -16.53 27.56 9.41
C TRP A 304 -15.59 28.61 9.99
N ASN A 305 -15.62 29.83 9.46
CA ASN A 305 -14.76 30.92 9.92
C ASN A 305 -15.12 31.34 11.36
N GLU A 306 -16.41 31.56 11.64
CA GLU A 306 -16.86 31.95 12.98
C GLU A 306 -16.58 30.84 13.99
N VAL A 307 -16.86 29.58 13.63
CA VAL A 307 -16.66 28.42 14.51
C VAL A 307 -15.17 28.24 14.81
N LEU A 308 -14.29 28.29 13.81
CA LEU A 308 -12.85 28.04 14.02
C LEU A 308 -12.14 29.18 14.76
N MET A 309 -12.66 30.39 14.71
CA MET A 309 -12.09 31.54 15.44
C MET A 309 -12.50 31.62 16.91
N LYS A 310 -13.40 30.75 17.39
CA LYS A 310 -13.76 30.68 18.81
C LYS A 310 -12.59 30.25 19.68
N THR A 311 -12.49 30.90 20.84
CA THR A 311 -11.45 30.66 21.86
C THR A 311 -11.87 29.65 22.91
N ASP A 312 -13.17 29.37 23.03
CA ASP A 312 -13.71 28.30 23.85
C ASP A 312 -13.56 26.93 23.14
N PRO A 313 -13.37 25.83 23.90
CA PRO A 313 -13.31 24.49 23.33
C PRO A 313 -14.65 24.06 22.72
N PHE A 314 -14.63 23.02 21.89
CA PHE A 314 -15.84 22.32 21.48
C PHE A 314 -16.53 21.66 22.67
N GLU A 315 -17.85 21.64 22.66
CA GLU A 315 -18.64 20.97 23.67
C GLU A 315 -18.65 19.46 23.41
N TYR A 316 -18.91 18.65 24.45
CA TYR A 316 -18.93 17.18 24.31
C TYR A 316 -19.92 16.69 23.24
N GLU A 317 -21.08 17.34 23.11
CA GLU A 317 -22.10 16.99 22.12
C GLU A 317 -21.66 17.30 20.68
N ASP A 318 -20.68 18.19 20.47
CA ASP A 318 -20.17 18.53 19.13
C ASP A 318 -19.43 17.33 18.49
N PHE A 319 -18.95 16.38 19.31
CA PHE A 319 -18.27 15.17 18.85
C PHE A 319 -19.21 14.03 18.43
N LYS A 320 -20.52 14.22 18.60
CA LYS A 320 -21.51 13.20 18.27
C LYS A 320 -21.70 13.11 16.77
N SER A 321 -21.36 11.96 16.19
CA SER A 321 -21.49 11.70 14.76
C SER A 321 -22.83 11.05 14.43
N GLN A 322 -23.67 11.74 13.66
CA GLN A 322 -24.88 11.16 13.08
C GLN A 322 -24.53 10.12 12.01
N LEU A 323 -23.43 10.32 11.28
CA LEU A 323 -22.94 9.39 10.26
C LEU A 323 -22.54 8.03 10.84
N LYS A 324 -22.06 8.00 12.09
CA LYS A 324 -21.71 6.77 12.82
C LYS A 324 -22.82 6.30 13.76
N GLY A 325 -24.09 6.62 13.44
CA GLY A 325 -25.24 6.13 14.21
C GLY A 325 -25.36 6.74 15.61
N GLY A 326 -24.89 7.98 15.80
CA GLY A 326 -24.89 8.69 17.08
C GLY A 326 -23.70 8.36 17.98
N TYR A 327 -22.68 7.67 17.46
CA TYR A 327 -21.43 7.44 18.18
C TYR A 327 -20.76 8.77 18.55
N SER A 328 -20.28 8.85 19.79
CA SER A 328 -19.45 9.96 20.28
C SER A 328 -18.17 9.41 20.90
N ILE A 329 -17.22 10.30 21.15
CA ILE A 329 -16.00 10.01 21.89
C ILE A 329 -16.33 9.63 23.34
N THR A 330 -15.37 9.01 24.02
CA THR A 330 -15.46 8.69 25.45
C THR A 330 -15.20 9.93 26.33
N ASN A 331 -15.64 9.89 27.58
CA ASN A 331 -15.34 10.96 28.55
C ASN A 331 -13.83 11.17 28.73
N ASP A 332 -13.05 10.10 28.78
CA ASP A 332 -11.59 10.18 28.92
C ASP A 332 -10.94 10.87 27.71
N GLU A 333 -11.44 10.62 26.49
CA GLU A 333 -10.98 11.30 25.28
C GLU A 333 -11.36 12.78 25.29
N TYR A 334 -12.55 13.12 25.78
CA TYR A 334 -12.98 14.51 25.89
C TYR A 334 -12.18 15.28 26.95
N ASP A 335 -11.93 14.69 28.12
CA ASP A 335 -11.10 15.29 29.16
C ASP A 335 -9.68 15.56 28.65
N LYS A 336 -9.15 14.63 27.86
CA LYS A 336 -7.86 14.79 27.20
C LYS A 336 -7.87 15.93 26.17
N TYR A 337 -8.89 15.97 25.32
CA TYR A 337 -9.11 17.07 24.39
C TYR A 337 -9.11 18.43 25.12
N LEU A 338 -9.82 18.56 26.25
CA LEU A 338 -9.86 19.79 27.03
C LEU A 338 -8.49 20.16 27.64
N ILE A 339 -7.66 19.17 27.98
CA ILE A 339 -6.29 19.41 28.46
C ILE A 339 -5.41 19.92 27.32
N ASP A 340 -5.51 19.30 26.14
CA ASP A 340 -4.69 19.64 24.98
C ASP A 340 -5.11 20.97 24.36
N PHE A 341 -6.41 21.26 24.30
CA PHE A 341 -6.95 22.52 23.78
C PHE A 341 -6.40 23.75 24.51
N LYS A 342 -6.08 23.65 25.80
CA LYS A 342 -5.49 24.75 26.59
C LYS A 342 -4.15 25.27 26.06
N ARG A 343 -3.50 24.51 25.19
CA ARG A 343 -2.23 24.90 24.55
C ARG A 343 -2.43 25.81 23.34
N PHE A 344 -3.67 25.97 22.89
CA PHE A 344 -4.04 26.69 21.67
C PHE A 344 -4.93 27.88 21.99
N THR A 345 -4.84 28.91 21.17
CA THR A 345 -5.58 30.17 21.36
C THR A 345 -7.03 30.04 20.88
N ASN A 346 -7.25 29.24 19.83
CA ASN A 346 -8.56 29.07 19.20
C ASN A 346 -8.66 27.68 18.54
N ARG A 347 -9.86 27.36 18.05
CA ARG A 347 -10.16 26.08 17.40
C ARG A 347 -9.41 25.88 16.07
N LEU A 348 -9.02 26.94 15.36
CA LEU A 348 -8.18 26.86 14.16
C LEU A 348 -6.77 26.34 14.48
N GLU A 349 -6.11 26.87 15.51
CA GLU A 349 -4.79 26.39 15.93
C GLU A 349 -4.84 24.93 16.37
N TYR A 350 -5.91 24.54 17.07
CA TYR A 350 -6.17 23.15 17.41
C TYR A 350 -6.38 22.27 16.17
N LEU A 351 -7.17 22.71 15.18
CA LEU A 351 -7.36 22.00 13.91
C LEU A 351 -6.02 21.75 13.20
N LYS A 352 -5.18 22.78 13.06
CA LYS A 352 -3.86 22.66 12.42
C LYS A 352 -2.98 21.63 13.15
N TYR A 353 -2.94 21.70 14.48
CA TYR A 353 -2.23 20.71 15.29
C TYR A 353 -2.78 19.30 15.11
N TYR A 354 -4.10 19.13 15.19
CA TYR A 354 -4.78 17.84 15.06
C TYR A 354 -4.47 17.18 13.71
N ASN A 355 -4.65 17.93 12.61
CA ASN A 355 -4.48 17.40 11.25
C ASN A 355 -2.99 17.07 10.98
N ILE A 356 -2.05 17.88 11.50
CA ILE A 356 -0.61 17.54 11.47
C ILE A 356 -0.33 16.26 12.28
N ASN A 357 -0.84 16.14 13.51
CA ASN A 357 -0.63 14.98 14.36
C ASN A 357 -1.09 13.69 13.67
N ASP A 358 -2.24 13.73 12.99
CA ASP A 358 -2.76 12.59 12.20
C ASP A 358 -1.78 12.13 11.11
N THR A 359 -1.09 13.06 10.46
CA THR A 359 -0.06 12.71 9.46
C THR A 359 1.24 12.22 10.09
N GLU A 360 1.64 12.79 11.23
CA GLU A 360 2.89 12.46 11.92
C GLU A 360 2.85 11.07 12.55
N ILE A 361 1.75 10.68 13.21
CA ILE A 361 1.63 9.35 13.83
C ILE A 361 1.67 8.21 12.80
N MET A 362 1.28 8.48 11.55
CA MET A 362 1.43 7.50 10.45
C MET A 362 2.91 7.19 10.15
N VAL A 363 3.79 8.19 10.25
CA VAL A 363 5.20 8.06 9.87
C VAL A 363 5.88 6.94 10.63
N LYS A 364 5.68 6.89 11.95
CA LYS A 364 6.40 5.93 12.80
C LYS A 364 5.97 4.49 12.55
N ILE A 365 4.67 4.26 12.38
CA ILE A 365 4.11 2.95 12.04
C ILE A 365 4.68 2.47 10.70
N LEU A 366 4.73 3.37 9.70
CA LEU A 366 5.30 3.07 8.39
C LEU A 366 6.82 2.79 8.47
N MET A 367 7.56 3.57 9.27
CA MET A 367 8.98 3.33 9.51
C MET A 367 9.25 1.99 10.19
N ASN A 368 8.49 1.64 11.23
CA ASN A 368 8.59 0.34 11.90
C ASN A 368 8.33 -0.82 10.92
N LEU A 369 7.35 -0.64 10.02
CA LEU A 369 7.07 -1.60 8.97
C LEU A 369 8.23 -1.71 7.97
N ILE A 370 8.79 -0.59 7.51
CA ILE A 370 9.96 -0.56 6.62
C ILE A 370 11.16 -1.25 7.28
N ASP A 371 11.47 -0.94 8.54
CA ASP A 371 12.59 -1.53 9.28
C ASP A 371 12.46 -3.04 9.48
N THR A 372 11.23 -3.52 9.68
CA THR A 372 10.96 -4.94 9.81
C THR A 372 11.24 -5.67 8.49
N PHE A 373 10.82 -5.10 7.36
CA PHE A 373 10.90 -5.76 6.06
C PHE A 373 12.24 -5.56 5.34
N GLU A 374 12.97 -4.48 5.63
CA GLU A 374 14.29 -4.21 5.06
C GLU A 374 15.30 -5.31 5.42
N GLN A 375 15.17 -5.92 6.61
CA GLN A 375 16.01 -7.05 7.05
C GLN A 375 15.96 -8.22 6.07
N PHE A 376 14.82 -8.38 5.39
CA PHE A 376 14.54 -9.42 4.39
C PHE A 376 14.82 -8.98 2.94
N ASN A 377 15.47 -7.84 2.73
CA ASN A 377 15.66 -7.18 1.42
C ASN A 377 14.36 -6.73 0.74
N ILE A 378 13.29 -6.49 1.50
CA ILE A 378 11.99 -6.12 0.94
C ILE A 378 11.78 -4.63 1.11
N ASP A 379 11.65 -3.92 0.00
CA ASP A 379 11.20 -2.53 -0.01
C ASP A 379 9.67 -2.48 0.15
N VAL A 380 9.20 -2.04 1.31
CA VAL A 380 7.75 -1.97 1.59
C VAL A 380 7.04 -0.97 0.69
N LEU A 381 7.68 0.18 0.42
CA LEU A 381 7.07 1.28 -0.31
C LEU A 381 6.96 0.98 -1.81
N HIS A 382 7.72 0.02 -2.32
CA HIS A 382 7.54 -0.50 -3.67
C HIS A 382 6.16 -1.16 -3.90
N TYR A 383 5.56 -1.74 -2.85
CA TYR A 383 4.31 -2.48 -2.94
C TYR A 383 3.10 -1.63 -2.49
N ILE A 384 1.97 -1.79 -3.18
CA ILE A 384 0.74 -1.03 -2.89
C ILE A 384 -0.20 -1.71 -1.87
N SER A 385 0.08 -2.96 -1.48
CA SER A 385 -0.76 -3.70 -0.52
C SER A 385 -0.02 -4.82 0.22
N ILE A 386 -0.57 -5.22 1.36
CA ILE A 386 -0.14 -6.38 2.15
C ILE A 386 -0.13 -7.67 1.34
N ALA A 387 -1.10 -7.88 0.45
CA ALA A 387 -1.17 -9.06 -0.40
C ALA A 387 -0.01 -9.10 -1.41
N SER A 388 0.27 -7.97 -2.07
CA SER A 388 1.42 -7.86 -2.99
C SER A 388 2.76 -8.03 -2.26
N ARG A 389 2.87 -7.51 -1.03
CA ARG A 389 4.04 -7.69 -0.17
C ARG A 389 4.20 -9.14 0.26
N ALA A 390 3.14 -9.80 0.74
CA ALA A 390 3.19 -11.20 1.18
C ALA A 390 3.60 -12.14 0.05
N TYR A 391 3.10 -11.88 -1.16
CA TYR A 391 3.54 -12.58 -2.37
C TYR A 391 5.03 -12.39 -2.62
N ALA A 392 5.54 -11.15 -2.53
CA ALA A 392 6.98 -10.89 -2.64
C ALA A 392 7.78 -11.59 -1.55
N THR A 393 7.38 -11.48 -0.28
CA THR A 393 8.04 -12.12 0.86
C THR A 393 8.24 -13.62 0.65
N LYS A 394 7.21 -14.32 0.17
CA LYS A 394 7.29 -15.76 -0.15
C LYS A 394 8.37 -16.07 -1.19
N HIS A 395 8.56 -15.20 -2.17
CA HIS A 395 9.61 -15.38 -3.17
C HIS A 395 10.98 -15.05 -2.62
N TYR A 396 11.12 -13.92 -1.91
CA TYR A 396 12.38 -13.52 -1.30
C TYR A 396 12.90 -14.59 -0.33
N SER A 397 12.02 -15.30 0.38
CA SER A 397 12.44 -16.42 1.25
C SER A 397 13.03 -17.61 0.50
N THR A 398 12.69 -17.79 -0.78
CA THR A 398 13.26 -18.84 -1.62
C THR A 398 14.68 -18.50 -2.07
N TYR A 399 14.95 -17.21 -2.34
CA TYR A 399 16.27 -16.74 -2.81
C TYR A 399 17.22 -16.35 -1.68
N PHE A 400 16.67 -15.91 -0.55
CA PHE A 400 17.43 -15.49 0.62
C PHE A 400 17.05 -16.32 1.87
N PRO A 401 17.03 -17.67 1.82
CA PRO A 401 16.53 -18.49 2.92
C PRO A 401 17.25 -18.25 4.24
N SER A 402 18.54 -17.88 4.21
CA SER A 402 19.31 -17.52 5.40
C SER A 402 18.76 -16.29 6.14
N LYS A 403 18.06 -15.38 5.45
CA LYS A 403 17.41 -14.21 6.07
C LYS A 403 16.08 -14.55 6.73
N PHE A 404 15.46 -15.67 6.35
CA PHE A 404 14.15 -16.10 6.84
C PHE A 404 14.21 -17.28 7.81
N ASN A 405 15.37 -17.91 7.95
CA ASN A 405 15.62 -18.93 8.96
C ASN A 405 15.73 -18.28 10.34
N LEU A 406 14.58 -18.08 10.99
CA LEU A 406 14.51 -17.95 12.44
C LEU A 406 15.05 -19.26 13.03
N GLU A 407 16.05 -19.20 13.91
CA GLU A 407 16.72 -20.37 14.50
C GLU A 407 15.78 -21.36 15.23
N SER A 408 14.47 -21.09 15.31
CA SER A 408 13.46 -21.91 15.98
C SER A 408 13.01 -23.17 15.24
N ASP A 409 13.18 -23.26 13.92
CA ASP A 409 12.67 -24.40 13.13
C ASP A 409 13.76 -25.25 12.49
N LYS A 410 14.72 -25.71 13.30
CA LYS A 410 15.34 -27.02 13.04
C LYS A 410 14.33 -28.15 13.35
N GLN A 411 13.13 -28.08 12.77
CA GLN A 411 12.33 -29.30 12.61
C GLN A 411 12.92 -30.05 11.43
N THR A 412 13.43 -31.23 11.74
CA THR A 412 14.00 -32.21 10.81
C THR A 412 12.91 -32.71 9.85
N TYR A 413 12.43 -31.86 8.94
CA TYR A 413 11.38 -32.20 7.96
C TYR A 413 11.82 -33.26 6.94
N TYR A 414 13.11 -33.62 6.93
CA TYR A 414 13.71 -34.57 6.00
C TYR A 414 14.20 -35.86 6.66
N SER A 415 13.71 -36.26 7.85
CA SER A 415 14.07 -37.57 8.41
C SER A 415 13.40 -38.76 7.72
N ASP A 416 12.31 -38.53 6.99
CA ASP A 416 11.41 -39.61 6.54
C ASP A 416 11.51 -39.91 5.03
N PHE A 417 12.30 -39.14 4.28
CA PHE A 417 12.50 -39.34 2.85
C PHE A 417 13.90 -39.90 2.58
N ASP A 418 13.98 -41.23 2.39
CA ASP A 418 15.21 -41.93 2.04
C ASP A 418 15.26 -42.11 0.52
N ILE A 419 16.25 -41.48 -0.12
CA ILE A 419 16.42 -41.47 -1.58
C ILE A 419 16.67 -42.87 -2.16
N ASN A 420 17.03 -43.84 -1.31
CA ASN A 420 17.35 -45.21 -1.70
C ASN A 420 16.14 -46.17 -1.60
N ILE A 421 14.99 -45.71 -1.12
CA ILE A 421 13.79 -46.54 -0.98
C ILE A 421 12.98 -46.50 -2.29
N ASP A 422 12.62 -47.69 -2.78
CA ASP A 422 11.72 -47.85 -3.92
C ASP A 422 10.26 -47.71 -3.47
N TYR A 423 9.68 -46.53 -3.73
CA TYR A 423 8.29 -46.19 -3.39
C TYR A 423 7.26 -46.66 -4.44
N SER A 424 7.67 -47.47 -5.42
CA SER A 424 6.78 -47.98 -6.47
C SER A 424 5.78 -49.05 -5.96
N ASN A 425 5.96 -49.57 -4.75
CA ASN A 425 5.03 -50.51 -4.12
C ASN A 425 4.32 -49.89 -2.89
N PRO A 426 2.99 -50.06 -2.73
CA PRO A 426 2.29 -49.59 -1.55
C PRO A 426 2.78 -50.37 -0.32
N ILE A 427 3.50 -49.68 0.56
CA ILE A 427 4.01 -50.24 1.81
C ILE A 427 2.81 -50.61 2.70
N PRO A 428 2.60 -51.89 3.07
CA PRO A 428 1.44 -52.31 3.88
C PRO A 428 1.42 -51.74 5.31
N LYS A 429 2.48 -51.02 5.70
CA LYS A 429 2.68 -50.42 7.03
C LYS A 429 2.80 -48.89 7.00
N ALA A 430 2.58 -48.23 5.86
CA ALA A 430 2.54 -46.77 5.84
C ALA A 430 1.34 -46.31 6.69
N LYS A 431 1.62 -45.60 7.79
CA LYS A 431 0.57 -44.96 8.57
C LYS A 431 -0.02 -43.83 7.72
N PRO A 432 -1.36 -43.72 7.63
CA PRO A 432 -1.98 -42.55 7.01
C PRO A 432 -1.53 -41.28 7.75
N PHE A 433 -1.35 -40.21 6.99
CA PHE A 433 -1.21 -38.86 7.54
C PHE A 433 -2.50 -38.52 8.32
N GLU A 434 -2.41 -38.38 9.64
CA GLU A 434 -3.47 -37.78 10.45
C GLU A 434 -3.19 -36.28 10.55
N LEU A 435 -4.08 -35.47 9.96
CA LEU A 435 -4.11 -34.03 10.18
C LEU A 435 -4.72 -33.77 11.56
N THR A 436 -3.92 -33.33 12.52
CA THR A 436 -4.40 -32.70 13.77
C THR A 436 -4.53 -31.20 13.62
#